data_AF-A0A1C5YZ30-F1
#
_entry.id   AF-A0A1C5YZ30-F1
#
_cell.length_a   1.000
_cell.length_b   1.000
_cell.length_c   1.000
_cell.angle_alpha   90.00
_cell.angle_beta   90.00
_cell.angle_gamma   90.00
#
_symmetry.space_group_name_H-M   'P 1'
#
loop_
_entity.id
_entity.type
_entity.pdbx_description
1 polymer ?
#
loop_
_entity_poly.entity_id
_entity_poly.type
_entity_poly.pdbx_seq_one_letter_code
_entity_poly.pdbx_strand_id
1 'polypeptide(L)'
;MSTGVEREMKLDLNKNAAAQDMIRIIMRDKSMLPDEAVKFAINRQMHQKILQEGYASIAFDLWGHDNPEREWDKLDNPIIEVDLDKLSTRLVEDIMEKEDVSAELAVCYFLIFTMDYLGYHI
;
A
#
# COMPACT_ATOMS: atom_id res chain seq x y z
N MET A 1 -19.45 -0.38 -21.49
CA MET A 1 -18.43 0.51 -20.89
C MET A 1 -17.35 -0.40 -20.38
N SER A 2 -16.15 -0.36 -20.96
CA SER A 2 -15.08 -1.28 -20.54
C SER A 2 -14.57 -0.82 -19.18
N THR A 3 -15.07 -1.40 -18.09
CA THR A 3 -14.35 -1.43 -16.82
C THR A 3 -13.26 -2.48 -16.95
N GLY A 4 -12.35 -2.25 -17.90
CA GLY A 4 -11.27 -3.16 -18.22
C GLY A 4 -10.12 -2.90 -17.28
N VAL A 5 -9.60 -3.97 -16.69
CA VAL A 5 -8.26 -4.01 -16.10
C VAL A 5 -7.30 -3.35 -17.10
N GLU A 6 -6.63 -2.28 -16.69
CA GLU A 6 -5.64 -1.61 -17.54
C GLU A 6 -4.25 -2.21 -17.33
N ARG A 7 -3.97 -2.70 -16.12
CA ARG A 7 -2.69 -3.29 -15.77
C ARG A 7 -2.86 -4.37 -14.70
N GLU A 8 -2.28 -5.53 -14.98
CA GLU A 8 -2.01 -6.55 -13.97
C GLU A 8 -0.67 -6.23 -13.30
N MET A 9 -0.66 -6.18 -11.97
CA MET A 9 0.52 -5.91 -11.17
C MET A 9 0.78 -7.07 -10.22
N LYS A 10 2.03 -7.52 -10.18
CA LYS A 10 2.50 -8.51 -9.20
C LYS A 10 3.34 -7.80 -8.14
N LEU A 11 2.92 -7.90 -6.88
CA LEU A 11 3.67 -7.43 -5.71
C LEU A 11 4.38 -8.62 -5.06
N ASP A 12 5.70 -8.52 -4.89
CA ASP A 12 6.50 -9.57 -4.24
C ASP A 12 6.96 -9.09 -2.86
N LEU A 13 6.13 -9.33 -1.84
CA LEU A 13 6.35 -8.80 -0.50
C LEU A 13 7.18 -9.76 0.37
N ASN A 14 7.83 -10.78 -0.18
CA ASN A 14 8.58 -11.79 0.59
C ASN A 14 9.58 -11.18 1.58
N LYS A 15 10.18 -10.04 1.21
CA LYS A 15 11.18 -9.33 2.03
C LYS A 15 10.63 -8.07 2.71
N ASN A 16 9.31 -7.83 2.63
CA ASN A 16 8.67 -6.62 3.11
C ASN A 16 7.60 -6.96 4.16
N ALA A 17 8.05 -7.24 5.39
CA ALA A 17 7.16 -7.59 6.50
C ALA A 17 6.23 -6.43 6.89
N ALA A 18 6.69 -5.18 6.76
CA ALA A 18 5.90 -3.98 7.03
C ALA A 18 4.68 -3.88 6.09
N ALA A 19 4.88 -4.04 4.79
CA ALA A 19 3.78 -4.03 3.83
C ALA A 19 2.81 -5.20 4.05
N GLN A 20 3.31 -6.40 4.34
CA GLN A 20 2.45 -7.55 4.65
C GLN A 20 1.55 -7.28 5.86
N ASP A 21 2.11 -6.71 6.92
CA ASP A 21 1.40 -6.38 8.15
C ASP A 21 0.33 -5.28 7.94
N MET A 22 0.66 -4.22 7.20
CA MET A 22 -0.33 -3.20 6.84
C MET A 22 -1.49 -3.80 6.01
N ILE A 23 -1.19 -4.70 5.07
CA ILE A 23 -2.23 -5.39 4.29
C ILE A 23 -3.09 -6.27 5.20
N ARG A 24 -2.49 -7.04 6.11
CA ARG A 24 -3.23 -7.85 7.12
C ARG A 24 -4.16 -6.99 7.97
N ILE A 25 -3.71 -5.82 8.39
CA ILE A 25 -4.53 -4.85 9.13
C ILE A 25 -5.74 -4.41 8.30
N ILE A 26 -5.53 -3.99 7.05
CA ILE A 26 -6.64 -3.58 6.16
C ILE A 26 -7.61 -4.74 5.94
N MET A 27 -7.10 -5.94 5.66
CA MET A 27 -7.89 -7.16 5.47
C MET A 27 -8.80 -7.43 6.66
N ARG A 28 -8.27 -7.35 7.89
CA ARG A 28 -9.05 -7.57 9.11
C ARG A 28 -10.07 -6.46 9.35
N ASP A 29 -9.67 -5.20 9.26
CA ASP A 29 -10.52 -4.06 9.59
C ASP A 29 -11.65 -3.84 8.57
N LYS A 30 -11.44 -4.28 7.32
CA LYS A 30 -12.40 -4.13 6.22
C LYS A 30 -13.02 -5.43 5.75
N SER A 31 -12.63 -6.58 6.32
CA SER A 31 -13.06 -7.92 5.90
C SER A 31 -12.81 -8.18 4.40
N MET A 32 -11.57 -7.93 3.96
CA MET A 32 -11.15 -7.96 2.55
C MET A 32 -10.10 -9.04 2.28
N LEU A 33 -10.01 -9.48 1.02
CA LEU A 33 -8.90 -10.26 0.50
C LEU A 33 -7.64 -9.41 0.32
N PRO A 34 -6.44 -10.01 0.16
CA PRO A 34 -5.19 -9.26 0.02
C PRO A 34 -5.18 -8.29 -1.18
N ASP A 35 -5.69 -8.70 -2.34
CA ASP A 35 -5.74 -7.83 -3.53
C ASP A 35 -6.73 -6.68 -3.37
N GLU A 36 -7.87 -6.94 -2.73
CA GLU A 36 -8.87 -5.93 -2.38
C GLU A 36 -8.32 -4.90 -1.39
N ALA A 37 -7.54 -5.35 -0.41
CA ALA A 37 -6.87 -4.47 0.56
C ALA A 37 -5.84 -3.54 -0.13
N VAL A 38 -5.07 -4.05 -1.09
CA VAL A 38 -4.15 -3.23 -1.89
C VAL A 38 -4.93 -2.21 -2.73
N LYS A 39 -5.99 -2.63 -3.42
CA LYS A 39 -6.84 -1.73 -4.22
C LYS A 39 -7.51 -0.67 -3.34
N PHE A 40 -7.93 -1.02 -2.13
CA PHE A 40 -8.52 -0.09 -1.17
C PHE A 40 -7.55 1.04 -0.79
N ALA A 41 -6.28 0.71 -0.57
CA ALA A 41 -5.24 1.68 -0.23
C ALA A 41 -4.95 2.65 -1.40
N ILE A 42 -5.01 2.16 -2.64
CA ILE A 42 -4.73 2.97 -3.84
C ILE A 42 -5.96 3.81 -4.20
N ASN A 43 -6.03 5.02 -3.63
CA ASN A 43 -7.12 5.95 -3.92
C ASN A 43 -6.64 7.41 -3.94
N ARG A 44 -7.51 8.31 -4.43
CA ARG A 44 -7.18 9.75 -4.59
C ARG A 44 -6.85 10.44 -3.28
N GLN A 45 -7.46 10.04 -2.18
CA GLN A 45 -7.23 10.67 -0.88
C GLN A 45 -5.82 10.35 -0.39
N MET A 46 -5.40 9.08 -0.48
CA MET A 46 -4.05 8.66 -0.08
C MET A 46 -3.01 9.27 -1.02
N HIS A 47 -3.27 9.29 -2.32
CA HIS A 47 -2.42 9.95 -3.31
C HIS A 47 -2.15 11.42 -2.98
N GLN A 48 -3.22 12.18 -2.70
CA GLN A 48 -3.08 13.59 -2.33
C GLN A 48 -2.28 13.77 -1.04
N LYS A 49 -2.49 12.88 -0.06
CA LYS A 49 -1.78 12.95 1.22
C LYS A 49 -0.28 12.67 1.07
N ILE A 50 0.09 11.63 0.31
CA ILE A 50 1.49 11.33 -0.03
C ILE A 50 2.20 12.57 -0.58
N LEU A 51 1.58 13.24 -1.56
CA LEU A 51 2.15 14.41 -2.22
C LEU A 51 2.19 15.67 -1.36
N GLN A 52 1.22 15.85 -0.46
CA GLN A 52 1.15 17.01 0.42
C GLN A 52 2.18 16.94 1.54
N GLU A 53 2.36 15.74 2.09
CA GLU A 53 3.22 15.50 3.25
C GLU A 53 4.69 15.35 2.83
N GLY A 54 4.96 14.70 1.69
CA GLY A 54 6.31 14.59 1.13
C GLY A 54 7.31 13.78 1.98
N TYR A 55 6.84 13.03 2.98
CA TYR A 55 7.66 12.20 3.86
C TYR A 55 7.33 10.70 3.78
N ALA A 56 6.71 10.24 2.68
CA ALA A 56 6.22 8.87 2.54
C ALA A 56 7.29 7.79 2.79
N SER A 57 8.53 8.03 2.34
CA SER A 57 9.69 7.18 2.61
C SER A 57 9.97 7.04 4.10
N ILE A 58 10.04 8.17 4.81
CA ILE A 58 10.29 8.23 6.25
C ILE A 58 9.15 7.56 7.03
N ALA A 59 7.90 7.87 6.67
CA ALA A 59 6.72 7.26 7.28
C ALA A 59 6.74 5.73 7.15
N PHE A 60 7.08 5.23 5.96
CA PHE A 60 7.14 3.80 5.72
C PHE A 60 8.25 3.12 6.54
N ASP A 61 9.44 3.72 6.60
CA ASP A 61 10.57 3.19 7.41
C ASP A 61 10.29 3.20 8.92
N LEU A 62 9.42 4.11 9.38
CA LEU A 62 9.02 4.22 10.78
C LEU A 62 7.86 3.30 11.18
N TRP A 63 7.24 2.56 10.24
CA TRP A 63 6.14 1.68 10.61
C TRP A 63 6.57 0.66 11.68
N GLY A 64 5.86 0.64 12.81
CA GLY A 64 6.15 -0.25 13.94
C GLY A 64 7.40 0.08 14.76
N HIS A 65 8.03 1.24 14.56
CA HIS A 65 9.24 1.65 15.30
C HIS A 65 9.00 1.87 16.81
N ASP A 66 7.77 2.22 17.19
CA ASP A 66 7.35 2.51 18.57
C ASP A 66 7.25 1.24 19.43
N ASN A 67 7.22 0.07 18.79
CA ASN A 67 7.18 -1.24 19.44
C ASN A 67 8.25 -2.17 18.86
N PRO A 68 9.49 -2.12 19.37
CA PRO A 68 10.59 -2.97 18.88
C PRO A 68 10.34 -4.47 19.03
N GLU A 69 9.46 -4.87 19.94
CA GLU A 69 9.08 -6.28 20.19
C GLU A 69 7.87 -6.71 19.36
N ARG A 70 7.37 -5.86 18.46
CA ARG A 70 6.23 -6.14 17.60
C ARG A 70 6.44 -7.42 16.81
N GLU A 71 5.47 -8.32 16.92
CA GLU A 71 5.32 -9.44 15.99
C GLU A 71 4.67 -8.95 14.70
N TRP A 72 5.37 -9.09 13.58
CA TRP A 72 4.86 -8.76 12.26
C TRP A 72 3.81 -9.77 11.81
N ASP A 73 2.56 -9.34 11.59
CA ASP A 73 1.51 -10.19 11.03
C ASP A 73 1.76 -10.37 9.52
N LYS A 74 2.10 -11.58 9.10
CA LYS A 74 2.53 -11.87 7.72
C LYS A 74 1.41 -12.51 6.92
N LEU A 75 1.44 -12.29 5.61
CA LEU A 75 0.52 -12.95 4.69
C LEU A 75 0.90 -14.42 4.53
N ASP A 76 -0.11 -15.28 4.40
CA ASP A 76 0.12 -16.71 4.13
C ASP A 76 0.79 -16.91 2.76
N ASN A 77 0.42 -16.06 1.80
CA ASN A 77 1.10 -15.91 0.52
C ASN A 77 1.53 -14.44 0.35
N PRO A 78 2.85 -14.13 0.38
CA PRO A 78 3.34 -12.76 0.25
C PRO A 78 3.43 -12.26 -1.19
N ILE A 79 3.00 -13.07 -2.16
CA ILE A 79 2.87 -12.67 -3.57
C ILE A 79 1.41 -12.34 -3.85
N ILE A 80 1.15 -11.10 -4.24
CA ILE A 80 -0.21 -10.62 -4.53
C ILE A 80 -0.29 -10.20 -5.99
N GLU A 81 -1.25 -10.77 -6.72
CA GLU A 81 -1.64 -10.35 -8.06
C GLU A 81 -2.81 -9.38 -7.94
N VAL A 82 -2.66 -8.19 -8.52
CA VAL A 82 -3.60 -7.07 -8.37
C VAL A 82 -3.95 -6.50 -9.73
N ASP A 83 -5.23 -6.58 -10.07
CA ASP A 83 -5.79 -5.94 -11.26
C ASP A 83 -6.11 -4.47 -10.99
N LEU A 84 -5.35 -3.55 -11.59
CA LEU A 84 -5.59 -2.13 -11.45
C LEU A 84 -6.47 -1.60 -12.58
N ASP A 85 -7.45 -0.80 -12.18
CA ASP A 85 -8.20 0.01 -13.12
C ASP A 85 -7.36 1.20 -13.60
N LYS A 86 -7.92 1.95 -14.56
CA LYS A 86 -7.22 3.07 -15.18
C LYS A 86 -6.89 4.21 -14.24
N LEU A 87 -7.72 4.44 -13.23
CA LEU A 87 -7.45 5.48 -12.25
C LEU A 87 -6.31 5.05 -11.34
N SER A 88 -6.40 3.85 -10.78
CA SER A 88 -5.44 3.29 -9.83
C SER A 88 -4.06 3.16 -10.45
N THR A 89 -3.98 2.71 -11.71
CA THR A 89 -2.73 2.63 -12.47
C THR A 89 -2.04 3.99 -12.53
N ARG A 90 -2.78 5.05 -12.90
CA ARG A 90 -2.24 6.41 -12.98
C ARG A 90 -1.81 6.97 -11.62
N LEU A 91 -2.53 6.66 -10.55
CA LEU A 91 -2.17 7.11 -9.20
C LEU A 91 -0.84 6.50 -8.77
N VAL A 92 -0.63 5.21 -9.03
CA VAL A 92 0.64 4.54 -8.74
C VAL A 92 1.77 5.11 -9.60
N GLU A 93 1.55 5.27 -10.91
CA GLU A 93 2.55 5.82 -11.82
C GLU A 93 2.97 7.25 -11.46
N ASP A 94 2.03 8.13 -11.06
CA ASP A 94 2.37 9.49 -10.63
C ASP A 94 3.25 9.51 -9.37
N ILE A 95 3.02 8.59 -8.41
CA ILE A 95 3.89 8.46 -7.23
C ILE A 95 5.26 7.90 -7.64
N MET A 96 5.30 6.89 -8.51
CA MET A 96 6.57 6.35 -9.02
C MET A 96 7.44 7.45 -9.65
N GLU A 97 6.84 8.29 -10.50
CA GLU A 97 7.56 9.37 -11.19
C GLU A 97 8.02 10.48 -10.24
N LYS A 98 7.17 10.88 -9.28
CA LYS A 98 7.49 12.01 -8.39
C LYS A 98 8.48 11.66 -7.28
N GLU A 99 8.40 10.45 -6.76
CA GLU A 99 9.27 9.97 -5.69
C GLU A 99 10.50 9.21 -6.22
N ASP A 100 10.57 8.95 -7.54
CA ASP A 100 11.60 8.14 -8.20
C ASP A 100 11.72 6.72 -7.58
N VAL A 101 10.58 6.03 -7.48
CA VAL A 101 10.46 4.73 -6.82
C VAL A 101 9.84 3.64 -7.69
N SER A 102 10.05 2.39 -7.30
CA SER A 102 9.40 1.25 -7.95
C SER A 102 7.88 1.24 -7.70
N ALA A 103 7.13 0.53 -8.54
CA ALA A 103 5.69 0.34 -8.34
C ALA A 103 5.36 -0.30 -6.98
N GLU A 104 6.16 -1.27 -6.54
CA GLU A 104 6.00 -1.91 -5.23
C GLU A 104 6.16 -0.92 -4.08
N LEU A 105 7.18 -0.07 -4.14
CA LEU A 105 7.41 0.94 -3.10
C LEU A 105 6.37 2.06 -3.14
N ALA A 106 5.92 2.47 -4.34
CA ALA A 106 4.79 3.39 -4.48
C ALA A 106 3.53 2.84 -3.79
N VAL A 107 3.21 1.54 -3.99
CA VAL A 107 2.11 0.88 -3.27
C VAL A 107 2.33 0.87 -1.76
N CYS A 108 3.55 0.67 -1.28
CA CYS A 108 3.87 0.77 0.15
C CYS A 108 3.56 2.16 0.71
N TYR A 109 3.76 3.23 -0.07
CA TYR A 109 3.37 4.58 0.33
C TYR A 109 1.85 4.74 0.44
N PHE A 110 1.08 4.13 -0.47
CA PHE A 110 -0.37 4.08 -0.31
C PHE A 110 -0.79 3.33 0.97
N LEU A 111 -0.13 2.20 1.27
CA LEU A 111 -0.41 1.40 2.47
C LEU A 111 -0.14 2.19 3.75
N ILE A 112 1.01 2.86 3.86
CA ILE A 112 1.37 3.58 5.10
C ILE A 112 0.40 4.73 5.38
N PHE A 113 0.04 5.52 4.38
CA PHE A 113 -0.96 6.58 4.57
C PHE A 113 -2.37 6.03 4.84
N THR A 114 -2.65 4.80 4.39
CA THR A 114 -3.89 4.11 4.75
C THR A 114 -3.90 3.74 6.24
N MET A 115 -2.76 3.41 6.85
CA MET A 115 -2.68 3.16 8.30
C MET A 115 -3.13 4.38 9.10
N ASP A 116 -2.59 5.56 8.78
CA ASP A 116 -3.01 6.82 9.41
C ASP A 116 -4.48 7.15 9.13
N TYR A 117 -4.97 6.92 7.90
CA TYR A 117 -6.41 7.06 7.60
C TYR A 117 -7.31 6.15 8.45
N LEU A 118 -6.85 4.93 8.77
CA LEU A 118 -7.56 3.99 9.63
C LEU A 118 -7.38 4.28 11.13
N GLY A 119 -6.58 5.29 11.49
CA GLY A 119 -6.35 5.72 12.87
C GLY A 119 -5.20 4.99 13.57
N TYR A 120 -4.33 4.30 12.82
CA TYR A 120 -3.10 3.74 13.35
C TYR A 120 -1.99 4.79 13.35
N HIS A 121 -1.16 4.79 14.39
CA HIS A 121 -0.04 5.72 14.49
C HIS A 121 1.11 5.29 13.57
N ILE A 122 1.65 6.26 12.82
CA ILE A 122 2.88 6.16 12.02
C ILE A 122 4.01 6.83 12.82
#